data_AF-A0A9E6W478-F1
#
_entry.id   AF-A0A9E6W478-F1
#
_cell.length_a   1.000
_cell.length_b   1.000
_cell.length_c   1.000
_cell.angle_alpha   90.00
_cell.angle_beta   90.00
_cell.angle_gamma   90.00
#
_symmetry.space_group_name_H-M   'P 1'
#
loop_
_entity.id
_entity.type
_entity.pdbx_description
1 polymer ?
#
loop_
_entity_poly.entity_id
_entity_poly.type
_entity_poly.pdbx_seq_one_letter_code
_entity_poly.pdbx_strand_id
1 'polypeptide(L)'
;MAVVRSRKTKILGLYVFSMALLLVYWALDQSDSMNHFLDKVYSKHVHIGFSIYAVHGLLKVALLVGGISIPLLVSGFLLMEKRKGLGK
;
A
#
# COMPACT_ATOMS: atom_id res chain seq x y z
N MET A 1 6.28 15.48 28.71
CA MET A 1 6.86 14.26 28.11
C MET A 1 5.86 13.37 27.34
N ALA A 2 4.54 13.51 27.50
CA ALA A 2 3.55 12.64 26.83
C ALA A 2 3.37 12.86 25.31
N VAL A 3 3.58 14.10 24.82
CA VAL A 3 3.37 14.45 23.40
C VAL A 3 4.38 13.77 22.45
N VAL A 4 5.61 13.56 22.92
CA VAL A 4 6.67 12.90 22.14
C VAL A 4 6.37 11.40 21.96
N ARG A 5 5.78 10.75 22.97
CA ARG A 5 5.34 9.35 22.90
C ARG A 5 4.27 9.19 21.82
N SER A 6 3.30 10.10 21.75
CA SER A 6 2.22 10.07 20.75
C SER A 6 2.72 10.20 19.30
N ARG A 7 3.75 11.02 19.03
CA ARG A 7 4.37 11.09 17.68
C ARG A 7 5.09 9.80 17.29
N LYS A 8 5.88 9.22 18.20
CA LYS A 8 6.59 7.95 17.93
C LYS A 8 5.61 6.81 17.66
N THR A 9 4.51 6.72 18.43
CA THR A 9 3.47 5.70 18.19
C THR A 9 2.74 5.92 16.87
N LYS A 10 2.48 7.17 16.46
CA LYS A 10 1.91 7.48 15.13
C LYS A 10 2.81 7.04 13.98
N ILE A 11 4.11 7.28 14.10
CA ILE A 11 5.10 6.84 13.09
C ILE A 11 5.16 5.31 13.02
N LEU A 12 5.20 4.64 14.18
CA LEU A 12 5.17 3.18 14.24
C LEU A 12 3.89 2.62 13.63
N GLY A 13 2.74 3.25 13.91
CA GLY A 13 1.44 2.89 13.35
C GLY A 13 1.41 3.02 11.82
N LEU A 14 1.99 4.09 11.26
CA LEU A 14 2.12 4.26 9.80
C LEU A 14 2.98 3.15 9.17
N TYR A 15 4.06 2.75 9.84
CA TYR A 15 4.91 1.65 9.37
C TYR A 15 4.19 0.31 9.37
N VAL A 16 3.48 -0.02 10.46
CA VAL A 16 2.68 -1.26 10.56
C VAL A 16 1.55 -1.25 9.53
N PHE A 17 0.90 -0.10 9.33
CA PHE A 17 -0.14 0.06 8.32
C PHE A 17 0.41 -0.14 6.89
N SER A 18 1.58 0.42 6.60
CA SER A 18 2.26 0.21 5.32
C SER A 18 2.65 -1.25 5.09
N MET A 19 3.09 -1.94 6.14
CA MET A 19 3.40 -3.37 6.08
C MET A 19 2.13 -4.21 5.86
N ALA A 20 1.02 -3.82 6.47
CA ALA A 20 -0.28 -4.46 6.23
C ALA A 20 -0.75 -4.26 4.78
N LEU A 21 -0.59 -3.07 4.19
CA LEU A 21 -0.89 -2.81 2.76
C LEU A 21 -0.07 -3.72 1.84
N LEU A 22 1.21 -3.92 2.13
CA LEU A 22 2.07 -4.81 1.36
C LEU A 22 1.69 -6.30 1.53
N LEU A 23 1.30 -6.71 2.74
CA LEU A 23 0.77 -8.06 2.98
C LEU A 23 -0.55 -8.30 2.24
N VAL A 24 -1.44 -7.31 2.20
CA VAL A 24 -2.68 -7.39 1.42
C VAL A 24 -2.40 -7.45 -0.08
N TYR A 25 -1.44 -6.64 -0.56
CA TYR A 25 -0.97 -6.74 -1.95
C TYR A 25 -0.47 -8.16 -2.27
N TRP A 26 0.39 -8.72 -1.41
CA TRP A 26 0.93 -10.07 -1.61
C TRP A 26 -0.15 -11.15 -1.57
N ALA A 27 -1.11 -11.06 -0.64
CA ALA A 27 -2.23 -11.99 -0.56
C ALA A 27 -3.15 -11.91 -1.80
N LEU A 28 -3.39 -10.71 -2.34
CA LEU A 28 -4.13 -10.53 -3.59
C LEU A 28 -3.35 -11.06 -4.80
N ASP A 29 -2.03 -10.91 -4.80
CA ASP A 29 -1.17 -11.38 -5.87
C ASP A 29 -1.10 -12.91 -5.94
N GLN A 30 -1.05 -13.56 -4.79
CA GLN A 30 -0.96 -15.01 -4.67
C GLN A 30 -2.33 -15.72 -4.84
N SER A 31 -3.43 -14.97 -4.92
CA SER A 31 -4.76 -15.56 -5.02
C SER A 31 -5.06 -16.12 -6.41
N ASP A 32 -4.84 -17.43 -6.60
CA ASP A 32 -5.26 -18.18 -7.80
C ASP A 32 -6.77 -18.08 -8.10
N SER A 33 -7.55 -17.76 -7.07
CA SER A 33 -8.99 -17.47 -7.14
C SER A 33 -9.33 -16.49 -8.27
N MET A 34 -8.45 -15.53 -8.54
CA MET A 34 -8.70 -14.48 -9.51
C MET A 34 -8.43 -14.88 -10.94
N ASN A 35 -7.39 -15.68 -11.19
CA ASN A 35 -7.15 -16.27 -12.50
C ASN A 35 -8.33 -17.19 -12.86
N HIS A 36 -8.80 -17.97 -11.89
CA HIS A 36 -9.98 -18.83 -12.08
C HIS A 36 -11.29 -18.05 -12.27
N PHE A 37 -11.43 -16.90 -11.61
CA PHE A 37 -12.60 -16.01 -11.75
C PHE A 37 -12.59 -15.27 -13.09
N LEU A 38 -11.43 -14.78 -13.51
CA LEU A 38 -11.23 -14.14 -14.80
C LEU A 38 -11.51 -15.13 -15.92
N ASP A 39 -10.99 -16.36 -15.85
CA ASP A 39 -11.21 -17.37 -16.89
C ASP A 39 -12.71 -17.74 -17.03
N LYS A 40 -13.42 -17.89 -15.90
CA LYS A 40 -14.88 -18.11 -15.89
C LYS A 40 -15.68 -16.92 -16.44
N VAL A 41 -15.31 -15.69 -16.12
CA VAL A 41 -16.05 -14.49 -16.54
C VAL A 41 -15.70 -14.13 -17.99
N TYR A 42 -14.46 -14.30 -18.43
CA TYR A 42 -14.04 -14.05 -19.81
C TYR A 42 -14.75 -14.99 -20.78
N SER A 43 -14.91 -16.27 -20.40
CA SER A 43 -15.65 -17.26 -21.20
C SER A 43 -17.15 -16.92 -21.32
N LYS A 44 -17.73 -16.16 -20.39
CA LYS A 44 -19.18 -15.85 -20.39
C LYS A 44 -19.51 -14.43 -20.86
N HIS A 45 -18.73 -13.43 -20.47
CA HIS A 45 -18.98 -11.99 -20.67
C HIS A 45 -17.65 -11.22 -20.76
N VAL A 46 -17.06 -11.18 -21.97
CA VAL A 46 -15.74 -10.57 -22.27
C VAL A 46 -15.62 -9.12 -21.77
N HIS A 47 -16.67 -8.31 -21.92
CA HIS A 47 -16.67 -6.90 -21.48
C HIS A 47 -16.62 -6.73 -19.95
N ILE A 48 -17.26 -7.63 -19.21
CA ILE A 48 -17.30 -7.57 -17.74
C ILE A 48 -15.95 -8.07 -17.17
N GLY A 49 -15.38 -9.12 -17.77
CA GLY A 49 -14.06 -9.63 -17.40
C GLY A 49 -12.95 -8.57 -17.53
N PHE A 50 -12.98 -7.77 -18.61
CA PHE A 50 -12.03 -6.68 -18.81
C PHE A 50 -12.14 -5.58 -17.74
N SER A 51 -13.36 -5.17 -17.40
CA SER A 51 -13.58 -4.13 -16.39
C SER A 51 -13.12 -4.56 -15.00
N ILE A 52 -13.38 -5.82 -14.62
CA ILE A 52 -12.91 -6.41 -13.37
C ILE A 52 -11.37 -6.50 -13.35
N TYR A 53 -10.75 -6.91 -14.46
CA TYR A 53 -9.29 -6.96 -14.57
C TYR A 53 -8.65 -5.57 -14.41
N ALA A 54 -9.22 -4.55 -15.06
CA ALA A 54 -8.72 -3.18 -14.97
C ALA A 54 -8.82 -2.62 -13.55
N VAL A 55 -9.98 -2.78 -12.89
CA VAL A 55 -10.17 -2.34 -11.49
C VAL A 55 -9.23 -3.09 -10.56
N HIS A 56 -9.03 -4.38 -10.78
CA HIS A 56 -8.13 -5.17 -9.96
C HIS A 56 -6.65 -4.76 -10.12
N GLY A 57 -6.21 -4.54 -11.36
CA GLY A 57 -4.88 -4.01 -11.65
C GLY A 57 -4.66 -2.63 -11.02
N LEU A 58 -5.64 -1.73 -11.13
CA LEU A 58 -5.63 -0.42 -10.46
C LEU A 58 -5.52 -0.56 -8.94
N LEU A 59 -6.27 -1.49 -8.33
CA LEU A 59 -6.22 -1.74 -6.89
C LEU A 59 -4.83 -2.23 -6.46
N LYS A 60 -4.25 -3.20 -7.19
CA LYS A 60 -2.87 -3.68 -6.95
C LYS A 60 -1.86 -2.55 -7.03
N VAL A 61 -1.94 -1.71 -8.06
CA VAL A 61 -1.03 -0.56 -8.22
C VAL A 61 -1.21 0.43 -7.07
N ALA A 62 -2.45 0.75 -6.69
CA ALA A 62 -2.73 1.67 -5.58
C ALA A 62 -2.19 1.13 -4.23
N LEU A 63 -2.36 -0.17 -3.97
CA LEU A 63 -1.81 -0.85 -2.79
C LEU A 63 -0.28 -0.82 -2.76
N LEU A 64 0.36 -1.10 -3.89
CA LEU A 64 1.82 -1.09 -4.02
C LEU A 64 2.39 0.33 -3.85
N VAL A 65 1.83 1.31 -4.56
CA VAL A 65 2.23 2.71 -4.47
C VAL A 65 2.01 3.23 -3.06
N GLY A 66 0.87 2.92 -2.43
CA GLY A 66 0.59 3.27 -1.03
C GLY A 66 1.59 2.64 -0.06
N GLY A 67 1.83 1.33 -0.16
CA GLY A 67 2.74 0.57 0.70
C GLY A 67 4.21 0.97 0.60
N ILE A 68 4.64 1.58 -0.51
CA ILE A 68 6.02 2.06 -0.70
C ILE A 68 6.14 3.57 -0.41
N SER A 69 5.13 4.36 -0.79
CA SER A 69 5.17 5.81 -0.61
C SER A 69 5.12 6.23 0.87
N ILE A 70 4.38 5.52 1.71
CA ILE A 70 4.28 5.80 3.15
C ILE A 70 5.65 5.75 3.85
N PRO A 71 6.46 4.68 3.76
CA PRO A 71 7.78 4.61 4.40
C PRO A 71 8.78 5.60 3.77
N LEU A 72 8.67 5.90 2.48
CA LEU A 72 9.47 6.94 1.82
C LEU A 72 9.17 8.34 2.37
N LEU A 73 7.89 8.70 2.48
CA LEU A 73 7.47 9.99 3.03
C LEU A 73 7.87 10.15 4.49
N VAL A 74 7.65 9.12 5.30
CA VAL A 74 8.03 9.12 6.72
C VAL A 74 9.56 9.24 6.88
N SER A 75 10.33 8.50 6.08
CA SER A 75 11.80 8.58 6.11
C SER A 75 12.30 9.95 5.64
N GLY A 76 11.71 10.51 4.58
CA GLY A 76 12.03 11.84 4.09
C GLY A 76 11.75 12.93 5.12
N PHE A 77 10.61 12.87 5.80
CA PHE A 77 10.24 13.82 6.84
C PHE A 77 11.22 13.78 8.03
N LEU A 78 11.60 12.57 8.48
CA LEU A 78 12.59 12.38 9.55
C LEU A 78 13.98 12.93 9.17
N LEU A 79 14.41 12.74 7.92
CA LEU A 79 15.68 13.27 7.42
C LEU A 79 15.66 14.81 7.33
N MET A 80 14.55 15.40 6.89
CA MET A 80 14.36 16.86 6.87
C MET A 80 14.35 17.45 8.28
N GLU A 81 13.70 16.80 9.24
CA GLU A 81 13.65 17.23 10.64
C GLU A 81 15.05 17.19 11.27
N LYS A 82 15.86 16.16 10.97
CA LYS A 82 17.28 16.12 11.37
C LYS A 82 18.13 17.23 10.75
N ARG A 83 17.94 17.57 9.47
CA ARG A 83 18.70 18.65 8.82
C ARG A 83 18.33 20.03 9.37
N LYS A 84 17.06 20.28 9.70
CA LYS A 84 16.64 21.54 10.36
C LYS A 84 17.18 21.69 11.78
N GLY A 85 17.44 20.58 12.48
CA GLY A 85 18.04 20.59 13.83
C GLY A 85 19.56 20.83 13.87
N LEU A 86 20.27 20.64 12.75
CA LEU A 86 21.72 20.85 12.62
C LEU A 86 22.10 22.24 12.07
N GLY A 87 21.11 23.05 11.70
CA GLY A 87 21.30 24.42 11.18
C GLY A 87 21.06 25.53 12.21
N LYS A 88 21.10 25.20 13.50
CA LYS A 88 21.06 26.17 14.61
C LYS A 88 22.31 26.04 15.46
#